data_AF-A0A4Y9NTK0-F1
#
_entry.id   AF-A0A4Y9NTK0-F1
#
_cell.length_a   1.000
_cell.length_b   1.000
_cell.length_c   1.000
_cell.angle_alpha   90.00
_cell.angle_beta   90.00
_cell.angle_gamma   90.00
#
_symmetry.space_group_name_H-M   'P 1'
#
loop_
_entity.id
_entity.type
_entity.pdbx_description
1 polymer ?
#
loop_
_entity_poly.entity_id
_entity_poly.type
_entity_poly.pdbx_seq_one_letter_code
_entity_poly.pdbx_strand_id
1 'polypeptide(L)' 'MSPSKPKSSRKSSRMKVQAHRDRLRAQGLRPIQIWVPDIRSPSFRSEAHRQSLAVATSTHASEDQAFIDAISDWTDE' A
#
# COMPACT_ATOMS: atom_id res chain seq x y z
N MET A 1 -38.92 -36.34 -10.47
CA MET A 1 -38.68 -34.92 -10.14
C MET A 1 -37.39 -34.87 -9.34
N SER A 2 -36.24 -34.68 -10.01
CA SER A 2 -34.93 -34.76 -9.34
C SER A 2 -34.55 -33.38 -8.77
N PRO A 3 -34.08 -33.28 -7.51
CA PRO A 3 -33.71 -31.99 -6.94
C PRO A 3 -32.36 -31.56 -7.50
N SER A 4 -32.27 -30.29 -7.91
CA SER A 4 -31.04 -29.70 -8.44
C SER A 4 -30.03 -29.41 -7.32
N LYS A 5 -28.75 -29.66 -7.61
CA LYS A 5 -27.60 -29.41 -6.71
C LYS A 5 -27.53 -27.93 -6.32
N PRO A 6 -27.30 -27.56 -5.04
CA PRO A 6 -27.20 -26.17 -4.63
C PRO A 6 -25.96 -25.51 -5.25
N LYS A 7 -26.15 -24.35 -5.91
CA LYS A 7 -25.05 -23.55 -6.45
C LYS A 7 -24.22 -22.99 -5.29
N SER A 8 -22.93 -23.34 -5.25
CA SER A 8 -21.95 -22.77 -4.31
C SER A 8 -21.96 -21.24 -4.42
N SER A 9 -22.40 -20.55 -3.37
CA SER A 9 -22.41 -19.09 -3.36
C SER A 9 -20.98 -18.58 -3.13
N ARG A 10 -20.44 -17.90 -4.14
CA ARG A 10 -19.17 -17.18 -3.97
C ARG A 10 -19.37 -16.14 -2.86
N LYS A 11 -18.53 -16.18 -1.81
CA LYS A 11 -18.54 -15.18 -0.72
C LYS A 11 -18.60 -13.77 -1.31
N SER A 12 -19.50 -12.95 -0.78
CA SER A 12 -19.67 -11.56 -1.23
C SER A 12 -18.37 -10.77 -1.05
N SER A 13 -18.17 -9.73 -1.87
CA SER A 13 -17.03 -8.82 -1.75
C SER A 13 -16.89 -8.28 -0.32
N ARG A 14 -18.02 -7.94 0.33
CA ARG A 14 -18.07 -7.48 1.72
C ARG A 14 -17.46 -8.50 2.69
N MET A 15 -17.81 -9.79 2.56
CA MET A 15 -17.26 -10.83 3.43
C MET A 15 -15.75 -11.04 3.20
N LYS A 16 -15.28 -10.92 1.96
CA LYS A 16 -13.85 -11.03 1.64
C LYS A 16 -13.05 -9.87 2.23
N VAL A 17 -13.54 -8.64 2.09
CA VAL A 17 -12.92 -7.44 2.67
C VAL A 17 -12.86 -7.53 4.19
N GLN A 18 -13.94 -8.02 4.83
CA GLN A 18 -13.98 -8.22 6.28
C GLN A 18 -12.92 -9.24 6.73
N ALA A 19 -12.90 -10.43 6.15
CA ALA A 19 -11.94 -11.48 6.50
C ALA A 19 -10.48 -11.04 6.29
N HIS A 20 -10.21 -10.25 5.24
CA HIS A 20 -8.88 -9.69 5.01
C HIS A 20 -8.47 -8.70 6.09
N ARG A 21 -9.36 -7.78 6.47
CA ARG A 21 -9.10 -6.81 7.56
C ARG A 21 -8.90 -7.50 8.91
N ASP A 22 -9.65 -8.56 9.20
CA ASP A 22 -9.50 -9.31 10.46
C ASP A 22 -8.14 -10.00 10.57
N ARG A 23 -7.63 -10.55 9.45
CA ARG A 23 -6.27 -11.09 9.39
C ARG A 23 -5.20 -10.02 9.65
N LEU A 24 -5.34 -8.84 9.04
CA LEU A 24 -4.38 -7.73 9.25
C LEU A 24 -4.42 -7.25 10.72
N ARG A 25 -5.60 -7.17 11.33
CA ARG A 25 -5.72 -6.83 12.76
C ARG A 25 -5.04 -7.84 13.67
N ALA A 26 -5.16 -9.14 13.37
CA ALA A 26 -4.49 -10.19 14.13
C ALA A 26 -2.96 -10.12 14.05
N GLN A 27 -2.41 -9.52 12.97
CA GLN A 27 -0.98 -9.22 12.82
C GLN A 27 -0.57 -7.91 13.53
N GLY A 28 -1.48 -7.26 14.25
CA GLY A 28 -1.23 -5.98 14.93
C GLY A 28 -1.36 -4.74 14.04
N LEU A 29 -1.80 -4.89 12.78
CA LEU A 29 -1.94 -3.77 11.84
C LEU A 29 -3.29 -3.07 12.02
N ARG A 30 -3.29 -1.73 11.89
CA ARG A 30 -4.51 -0.91 11.92
C ARG A 30 -4.74 -0.25 10.56
N PRO A 31 -5.93 -0.40 9.95
CA PRO A 31 -6.23 0.29 8.70
C PRO A 31 -6.38 1.80 8.96
N ILE A 32 -5.71 2.61 8.14
CA ILE A 32 -5.94 4.05 8.05
C ILE A 32 -6.52 4.38 6.68
N GLN A 33 -7.46 5.33 6.65
CA GLN A 33 -7.97 5.91 5.41
C GLN A 33 -7.58 7.37 5.39
N ILE A 34 -6.80 7.74 4.39
CA ILE A 34 -6.38 9.12 4.17
C ILE A 34 -6.82 9.54 2.77
N TRP A 35 -7.18 10.81 2.65
CA TRP A 35 -7.42 11.42 1.35
C TRP A 35 -6.11 11.99 0.85
N VAL A 36 -5.69 11.56 -0.34
CA VAL A 36 -4.49 12.04 -1.01
C VAL A 36 -4.87 12.83 -2.26
N PRO A 37 -4.01 13.76 -2.74
CA PRO A 37 -4.21 14.42 -4.02
C PRO A 37 -4.33 13.41 -5.17
N ASP A 38 -5.00 13.79 -6.26
CA ASP A 38 -5.05 12.95 -7.45
C ASP A 38 -3.65 12.80 -8.06
N ILE A 39 -3.07 11.62 -7.86
CA ILE A 39 -1.73 11.26 -8.32
C ILE A 39 -1.58 11.21 -9.84
N ARG A 40 -2.70 11.20 -10.58
CA ARG A 40 -2.70 11.24 -12.05
C ARG A 40 -2.65 12.67 -12.60
N SER A 41 -2.90 13.67 -11.75
CA SER A 41 -2.90 15.06 -12.18
C SER A 41 -1.48 15.53 -12.57
N PRO A 42 -1.33 16.36 -13.62
CA PRO A 42 -0.03 16.93 -13.98
C PRO A 42 0.59 17.79 -12.86
N SER A 43 -0.25 18.45 -12.05
CA SER A 43 0.20 19.24 -10.90
C SER A 43 0.84 18.37 -9.83
N PHE A 44 0.25 17.21 -9.52
CA PHE A 44 0.88 16.26 -8.59
C PHE A 44 2.23 15.77 -9.11
N ARG A 45 2.34 15.44 -10.40
CA ARG A 45 3.63 15.02 -10.99
C ARG A 45 4.70 16.10 -10.86
N SER A 46 4.33 17.35 -11.09
CA SER A 46 5.22 18.50 -10.96
C SER A 46 5.67 18.72 -9.52
N GLU A 47 4.73 18.64 -8.57
CA GLU A 47 5.01 18.79 -7.15
C GLU A 47 5.87 17.64 -6.60
N ALA A 48 5.52 16.40 -6.94
CA ALA A 48 6.29 15.22 -6.56
C ALA A 48 7.72 15.34 -7.06
N HIS A 49 7.93 15.72 -8.32
CA HIS A 49 9.27 15.94 -8.86
C HIS A 49 10.04 17.03 -8.09
N ARG A 50 9.41 18.18 -7.82
CA ARG A 50 10.02 19.27 -7.05
C ARG A 50 10.44 18.81 -5.65
N GLN A 51 9.55 18.11 -4.94
CA GLN A 51 9.84 17.64 -3.59
C GLN A 51 10.90 16.55 -3.57
N SER A 52 10.87 15.60 -4.51
CA SER A 52 11.92 14.59 -4.63
C SER A 52 13.29 15.21 -4.86
N LEU A 53 13.39 16.24 -5.71
CA LEU A 53 14.64 16.98 -5.89
C LEU A 53 15.09 17.67 -4.60
N ALA A 54 14.16 18.33 -3.88
CA ALA A 54 14.49 19.01 -2.64
C ALA A 54 15.07 18.04 -1.58
N VAL A 55 14.52 16.84 -1.46
CA VAL A 55 15.03 15.78 -0.57
C VAL A 55 16.42 15.32 -1.04
N ALA A 56 16.57 15.02 -2.34
CA ALA A 56 17.84 14.56 -2.91
C ALA A 56 18.98 15.57 -2.77
N THR A 57 18.66 16.88 -2.77
CA THR A 57 19.64 17.95 -2.58
C THR A 57 19.77 18.41 -1.12
N SER A 58 19.07 17.78 -0.19
CA SER A 58 19.10 18.18 1.22
C SER A 58 20.45 17.83 1.85
N THR A 59 20.80 18.54 2.91
CA THR A 59 22.01 18.25 3.70
C THR A 59 22.01 16.83 4.27
N HIS A 60 20.83 16.26 4.51
CA HIS A 60 20.64 14.92 5.06
C HIS A 60 20.62 13.82 4.02
N ALA A 61 20.66 14.14 2.72
CA ALA A 61 20.47 13.16 1.64
C ALA A 61 21.42 11.94 1.78
N SER A 62 22.67 12.15 2.19
CA SER A 62 23.62 11.06 2.40
C SER A 62 23.29 10.20 3.63
N GLU A 63 22.81 10.81 4.71
CA GLU A 63 22.44 10.11 5.94
C GLU A 63 21.15 9.31 5.72
N ASP A 64 20.17 9.92 5.06
CA ASP A 64 18.90 9.29 4.68
C ASP A 64 19.16 8.08 3.78
N GLN A 65 20.03 8.22 2.77
CA GLN A 65 20.38 7.12 1.88
C GLN A 65 21.11 6.01 2.63
N ALA A 66 22.10 6.34 3.48
CA ALA A 66 22.82 5.36 4.28
C ALA A 66 21.89 4.60 5.25
N PHE A 67 20.90 5.28 5.82
CA PHE A 67 19.88 4.64 6.65
C PHE A 67 19.01 3.67 5.85
N ILE A 68 18.52 4.09 4.68
CA ILE A 68 17.72 3.24 3.79
C ILE A 68 18.51 1.98 3.39
N ASP A 69 19.77 2.16 2.98
CA ASP A 69 20.63 1.04 2.57
C ASP A 69 20.86 0.05 3.72
N ALA A 70 20.99 0.54 4.96
CA ALA A 70 21.20 -0.29 6.14
C ALA A 70 19.97 -1.12 6.55
N ILE A 71 18.76 -0.66 6.24
CA ILE A 71 17.50 -1.35 6.59
C ILE A 71 16.89 -2.13 5.43
N SER A 72 17.38 -1.93 4.21
CA SER A 72 16.88 -2.61 3.01
C SER A 72 17.45 -4.02 2.97
N ASP A 73 16.60 -5.01 3.21
CA ASP A 73 16.92 -6.41 2.96
C ASP A 73 16.76 -6.66 1.46
N TRP A 74 17.84 -6.41 0.70
CA TRP A 74 17.91 -6.84 -0.69
C TRP A 74 18.10 -8.36 -0.65
N THR A 75 17.01 -9.12 -0.69
CA THR A 75 17.12 -10.54 -1.03
C THR A 75 17.67 -10.60 -2.46
N ASP A 76 18.96 -10.85 -2.60
CA ASP A 76 19.59 -11.19 -3.88
C ASP A 76 18.96 -12.51 -4.37
N GLU A 77 17.87 -12.41 -5.13
CA GLU A 77 17.38 -13.45 -6.04
C GLU A 77 17.23 -12.90 -7.47
#